data_AF-A0A7J6SBK3-F1
#
_entry.id   AF-A0A7J6SBK3-F1
#
_cell.length_a   1.000
_cell.length_b   1.000
_cell.length_c   1.000
_cell.angle_alpha   90.00
_cell.angle_beta   90.00
_cell.angle_gamma   90.00
#
_symmetry.space_group_name_H-M   'P 1'
#
loop_
_entity.id
_entity.type
_entity.pdbx_description
1 polymer ?
#
loop_
_entity_poly.entity_id
_entity_poly.type
_entity_poly.pdbx_seq_one_letter_code
_entity_poly.pdbx_strand_id
1 'polypeptide(L)'
;ATVGSGQLDISSKTITGILETRLIDQVGVPRIFTVDNARYFTGTYFRGWVASIGATLRSIPVASPHRNALLERQHSGLKRSLKALCAEHPESWPAYVTKAQRRINTRSTYGHTPQELFYGFDSVTPFTRRFEDVSDTIDEDTVRFEARRRDRERQKMIDSTMNVMEKMRGDALSRIDPSTYSRQVARRRLFKAGDSVMKWVRNTDPLTPSWKGPLRVQQVLGDFTYALSDGTVQDSRNMR
;
A
#
# COMPACT_ATOMS: atom_id res chain seq x y z
N ALA A 1 17.66 29.68 14.05
CA ALA A 1 18.14 28.36 14.52
C ALA A 1 18.25 27.45 13.30
N THR A 2 19.49 27.10 12.95
CA THR A 2 19.89 26.34 11.78
C THR A 2 19.22 24.97 11.80
N VAL A 3 18.26 24.72 10.89
CA VAL A 3 17.74 23.37 10.67
C VAL A 3 18.85 22.61 9.95
N GLY A 4 19.68 21.93 10.74
CA GLY A 4 20.71 21.04 10.22
C GLY A 4 20.08 20.03 9.27
N SER A 5 20.73 19.82 8.14
CA SER A 5 20.52 18.70 7.24
C SER A 5 20.83 17.40 7.96
N GLY A 6 19.95 17.00 8.87
CA GLY A 6 19.95 15.68 9.50
C GLY A 6 19.56 14.68 8.41
N GLN A 7 20.56 14.08 7.78
CA GLN A 7 20.36 12.91 6.96
C GLN A 7 19.71 11.86 7.86
N LEU A 8 18.39 11.65 7.69
CA LEU A 8 17.65 10.63 8.42
C LEU A 8 18.37 9.30 8.23
N ASP A 9 18.85 8.73 9.33
CA ASP A 9 19.43 7.39 9.32
C ASP A 9 18.34 6.40 8.89
N ILE A 10 18.49 5.83 7.70
CA ILE A 10 17.56 4.86 7.11
C ILE A 10 17.85 3.49 7.73
N SER A 11 17.62 3.40 9.04
CA SER A 11 17.74 2.17 9.81
C SER A 11 16.37 1.55 10.06
N SER A 12 16.34 0.24 10.32
CA SER A 12 15.11 -0.45 10.69
C SER A 12 14.43 0.20 11.89
N LYS A 13 15.20 0.70 12.86
CA LYS A 13 14.68 1.35 14.07
C LYS A 13 13.95 2.66 13.77
N THR A 14 14.54 3.52 12.94
CA THR A 14 13.88 4.76 12.50
C THR A 14 12.60 4.46 11.75
N ILE A 15 12.62 3.47 10.86
CA ILE A 15 11.45 3.08 10.06
C ILE A 15 10.33 2.54 10.94
N THR A 16 10.60 1.64 11.88
CA THR A 16 9.56 1.10 12.77
C THR A 16 8.93 2.20 13.62
N GLY A 17 9.72 3.15 14.15
CA GLY A 17 9.18 4.28 14.91
C GLY A 17 8.30 5.22 14.08
N ILE A 18 8.65 5.42 12.80
CA ILE A 18 7.78 6.16 11.87
C ILE A 18 6.50 5.37 11.60
N LEU A 19 6.58 4.06 11.39
CA LEU A 19 5.39 3.23 11.14
C LEU A 19 4.47 3.19 12.36
N GLU A 20 5.00 3.12 13.58
CA GLU A 20 4.19 3.22 14.81
C GLU A 20 3.42 4.55 14.84
N THR A 21 4.15 5.66 14.82
CA THR A 21 3.56 7.00 15.01
C THR A 21 2.68 7.48 13.86
N ARG A 22 2.95 7.04 12.61
CA ARG A 22 2.28 7.54 11.40
C ARG A 22 1.30 6.55 10.78
N LEU A 23 1.38 5.28 11.12
CA LEU A 23 0.47 4.26 10.60
C LEU A 23 -0.29 3.61 11.76
N ILE A 24 0.40 2.91 12.66
CA ILE A 24 -0.27 2.10 13.69
C ILE A 24 -1.14 2.95 14.62
N ASP A 25 -0.61 4.06 15.13
CA ASP A 25 -1.34 4.93 16.05
C ASP A 25 -2.52 5.66 15.40
N GLN A 26 -2.49 5.83 14.07
CA GLN A 26 -3.53 6.55 13.33
C GLN A 26 -4.60 5.63 12.75
N VAL A 27 -4.20 4.45 12.27
CA VAL A 27 -5.09 3.56 11.49
C VAL A 27 -5.20 2.14 12.04
N GLY A 28 -4.35 1.77 13.01
CA GLY A 28 -4.29 0.42 13.57
C GLY A 28 -3.33 -0.52 12.83
N VAL A 29 -3.27 -1.76 13.31
CA VAL A 29 -2.31 -2.76 12.83
C VAL A 29 -2.82 -3.46 11.56
N PRO A 30 -2.09 -3.41 10.43
CA PRO A 30 -2.45 -4.19 9.26
C PRO A 30 -2.15 -5.68 9.48
N ARG A 31 -2.94 -6.55 8.85
CA ARG A 31 -2.70 -8.01 8.92
C ARG A 31 -1.39 -8.43 8.26
N ILE A 32 -1.02 -7.78 7.16
CA ILE A 32 0.13 -8.16 6.34
C ILE A 32 0.89 -6.91 5.87
N PHE A 33 2.20 -6.88 6.12
CA PHE A 33 3.12 -5.96 5.47
C PHE A 33 3.69 -6.61 4.22
N THR A 34 3.51 -5.98 3.06
CA THR A 34 4.20 -6.40 1.83
C THR A 34 5.30 -5.39 1.51
N VAL A 35 6.55 -5.83 1.51
CA VAL A 35 7.75 -4.97 1.39
C VAL A 35 8.67 -5.47 0.29
N ASP A 36 9.55 -4.60 -0.21
CA ASP A 36 10.65 -5.04 -1.07
C ASP A 36 11.76 -5.75 -0.26
N ASN A 37 12.84 -6.16 -0.94
CA ASN A 37 13.98 -6.83 -0.31
C ASN A 37 15.04 -5.84 0.20
N ALA A 38 14.69 -4.60 0.54
CA ALA A 38 15.64 -3.67 1.12
C ALA A 38 16.17 -4.18 2.46
N ARG A 39 17.46 -3.92 2.73
CA ARG A 39 18.17 -4.46 3.91
C ARG A 39 17.48 -4.14 5.24
N TYR A 40 16.90 -2.96 5.35
CA TYR A 40 16.21 -2.52 6.56
C TYR A 40 14.87 -3.24 6.80
N PHE A 41 14.27 -3.88 5.79
CA PHE A 41 13.08 -4.73 5.94
C PHE A 41 13.41 -6.21 6.13
N THR A 42 14.57 -6.67 5.62
CA THR A 42 15.00 -8.07 5.76
C THR A 42 15.74 -8.36 7.07
N GLY A 43 16.17 -7.31 7.78
CA GLY A 43 16.82 -7.41 9.09
C GLY A 43 15.98 -8.13 10.15
N THR A 44 16.65 -8.74 11.14
CA THR A 44 15.99 -9.40 12.27
C THR A 44 15.14 -8.44 13.10
N TYR A 45 15.60 -7.20 13.26
CA TYR A 45 14.89 -6.16 14.00
C TYR A 45 13.49 -5.88 13.41
N PHE A 46 13.41 -5.59 12.10
CA PHE A 46 12.13 -5.28 11.46
C PHE A 46 11.18 -6.49 11.49
N ARG A 47 11.71 -7.70 11.26
CA ARG A 47 10.92 -8.94 11.38
C ARG A 47 10.38 -9.16 12.79
N GLY A 48 11.21 -8.93 13.81
CA GLY A 48 10.82 -9.02 15.21
C GLY A 48 9.72 -8.01 15.56
N TRP A 49 9.85 -6.78 15.07
CA TRP A 49 8.83 -5.74 15.25
C TRP A 49 7.50 -6.10 14.57
N VAL A 50 7.51 -6.59 13.33
CA VAL A 50 6.29 -7.02 12.64
C VAL A 50 5.61 -8.18 13.40
N ALA A 51 6.40 -9.11 13.94
CA ALA A 51 5.89 -10.20 14.75
C ALA A 51 5.31 -9.71 16.09
N SER A 52 5.94 -8.73 16.76
CA SER A 52 5.49 -8.23 18.06
C SER A 52 4.14 -7.50 17.99
N ILE A 53 3.82 -6.89 16.85
CA ILE A 53 2.51 -6.28 16.60
C ILE A 53 1.47 -7.28 16.07
N GLY A 54 1.81 -8.57 15.91
CA GLY A 54 0.90 -9.60 15.43
C GLY A 54 0.61 -9.55 13.92
N ALA A 55 1.43 -8.84 13.14
CA ALA A 55 1.30 -8.77 11.68
C ALA A 55 2.19 -9.82 11.00
N THR A 56 1.88 -10.14 9.74
CA THR A 56 2.72 -11.03 8.91
C THR A 56 3.56 -10.23 7.93
N LEU A 57 4.85 -10.56 7.77
CA LEU A 57 5.71 -9.97 6.75
C LEU A 57 5.72 -10.80 5.47
N ARG A 58 5.54 -10.15 4.31
CA ARG A 58 5.72 -10.73 2.99
C ARG A 58 6.70 -9.91 2.17
N SER A 59 7.77 -10.52 1.70
CA SER A 59 8.71 -9.88 0.79
C SER A 59 8.29 -10.08 -0.66
N ILE A 60 8.42 -9.03 -1.47
CA ILE A 60 8.20 -9.11 -2.92
C ILE A 60 9.26 -10.04 -3.52
N PRO A 61 8.88 -11.06 -4.30
CA PRO A 61 9.83 -11.94 -4.95
C PRO A 61 10.86 -11.19 -5.80
N VAL A 62 12.06 -11.75 -5.87
CA VAL A 62 13.15 -11.16 -6.67
C VAL A 62 12.71 -11.06 -8.13
N ALA A 63 13.15 -10.00 -8.81
CA ALA A 63 12.86 -9.75 -10.22
C ALA A 63 11.36 -9.77 -10.58
N SER A 64 10.50 -9.29 -9.67
CA SER A 64 9.05 -9.20 -9.88
C SER A 64 8.54 -7.75 -9.86
N PRO A 65 8.99 -6.87 -10.78
CA PRO A 65 8.64 -5.44 -10.76
C PRO A 65 7.14 -5.19 -10.85
N HIS A 66 6.40 -6.05 -11.55
CA HIS A 66 4.94 -5.98 -11.66
C HIS A 66 4.22 -6.06 -10.31
N ARG A 67 4.80 -6.68 -9.27
CA ARG A 67 4.23 -6.72 -7.90
C ARG A 67 4.41 -5.41 -7.16
N ASN A 68 5.37 -4.57 -7.56
CA ASN A 68 5.63 -3.25 -6.97
C ASN A 68 5.00 -2.10 -7.78
N ALA A 69 4.41 -2.39 -8.94
CA ALA A 69 3.93 -1.37 -9.87
C ALA A 69 2.88 -0.42 -9.29
N LEU A 70 2.04 -0.89 -8.36
CA LEU A 70 1.05 -0.02 -7.70
C LEU A 70 1.72 1.02 -6.80
N LEU A 71 2.73 0.60 -6.02
CA LEU A 71 3.52 1.49 -5.17
C LEU A 71 4.28 2.51 -6.01
N GLU A 72 4.86 2.07 -7.14
CA GLU A 72 5.55 2.97 -8.07
C GLU A 72 4.62 4.05 -8.63
N ARG A 73 3.38 3.67 -9.01
CA ARG A 73 2.36 4.64 -9.45
C ARG A 73 2.00 5.64 -8.36
N GLN A 74 1.85 5.18 -7.11
CA GLN A 74 1.59 6.07 -5.97
C GLN A 74 2.76 7.04 -5.75
N HIS A 75 4.00 6.56 -5.79
CA HIS A 75 5.21 7.39 -5.69
C HIS A 75 5.28 8.43 -6.83
N SER A 76 4.91 8.06 -8.06
CA SER A 76 4.84 9.02 -9.18
C SER A 76 3.82 10.13 -8.91
N GLY A 77 2.67 9.80 -8.32
CA GLY A 77 1.68 10.78 -7.88
C GLY A 77 2.25 11.76 -6.85
N LEU A 78 2.94 11.24 -5.83
CA LEU A 78 3.55 12.05 -4.77
C LEU A 78 4.62 12.98 -5.32
N LYS A 79 5.52 12.46 -6.15
CA LYS A 79 6.57 13.25 -6.80
C LYS A 79 5.97 14.37 -7.65
N ARG A 80 4.88 14.12 -8.38
CA ARG A 80 4.20 15.14 -9.18
C ARG A 80 3.62 16.25 -8.31
N SER A 81 2.98 15.90 -7.20
CA SER A 81 2.44 16.88 -6.24
C SER A 81 3.55 17.71 -5.58
N LEU A 82 4.64 17.07 -5.16
CA LEU A 82 5.79 17.78 -4.58
C LEU A 82 6.46 18.72 -5.57
N LYS A 83 6.67 18.29 -6.83
CA LYS A 83 7.23 19.13 -7.89
C LYS A 83 6.41 20.41 -8.11
N ALA A 84 5.07 20.30 -8.06
CA ALA A 84 4.20 21.47 -8.21
C ALA A 84 4.25 22.39 -6.98
N LEU A 85 4.30 21.83 -5.76
CA LEU A 85 4.35 22.60 -4.51
C LEU A 85 5.71 23.28 -4.27
N CYS A 86 6.79 22.73 -4.82
CA CYS A 86 8.17 23.16 -4.59
C CYS A 86 8.80 23.72 -5.87
N ALA A 87 8.01 24.25 -6.80
CA ALA A 87 8.49 24.66 -8.12
C ALA A 87 9.60 25.72 -8.04
N GLU A 88 9.46 26.68 -7.12
CA GLU A 88 10.42 27.77 -6.88
C GLU A 88 11.52 27.38 -5.88
N HIS A 89 11.22 26.45 -4.97
CA HIS A 89 12.08 26.07 -3.84
C HIS A 89 12.11 24.55 -3.62
N PRO A 90 12.80 23.77 -4.48
CA PRO A 90 12.81 22.30 -4.42
C PRO A 90 13.30 21.73 -3.08
N GLU A 91 14.20 22.43 -2.41
CA GLU A 91 14.76 22.08 -1.09
C GLU A 91 13.72 22.10 0.03
N SER A 92 12.62 22.85 -0.15
CA SER A 92 11.53 22.95 0.83
C SER A 92 10.58 21.75 0.82
N TRP A 93 10.83 20.75 -0.03
CA TRP A 93 9.97 19.57 -0.16
C TRP A 93 9.59 18.86 1.15
N PRO A 94 10.44 18.77 2.19
CA PRO A 94 10.05 18.10 3.44
C PRO A 94 8.86 18.77 4.12
N ALA A 95 8.76 20.10 4.04
CA ALA A 95 7.63 20.86 4.60
C ALA A 95 6.31 20.61 3.84
N TYR A 96 6.41 20.20 2.57
CA TYR A 96 5.26 19.98 1.69
C TYR A 96 4.79 18.52 1.63
N VAL A 97 5.50 17.56 2.23
CA VAL A 97 5.14 16.13 2.22
C VAL A 97 3.71 15.90 2.69
N THR A 98 3.33 16.48 3.83
CA THR A 98 1.97 16.31 4.39
C THR A 98 0.90 16.90 3.45
N LYS A 99 1.17 18.04 2.81
CA LYS A 99 0.25 18.64 1.83
C LYS A 99 0.13 17.79 0.56
N ALA A 100 1.23 17.23 0.08
CA ALA A 100 1.26 16.34 -1.07
C ALA A 100 0.52 15.02 -0.79
N GLN A 101 0.72 14.42 0.39
CA GLN A 101 0.00 13.25 0.85
C GLN A 101 -1.51 13.51 0.92
N ARG A 102 -1.92 14.63 1.53
CA ARG A 102 -3.34 15.04 1.53
C ARG A 102 -3.88 15.12 0.11
N ARG A 103 -3.19 15.80 -0.81
CA ARG A 103 -3.64 15.95 -2.19
C ARG A 103 -3.85 14.61 -2.91
N ILE A 104 -3.00 13.61 -2.67
CA ILE A 104 -3.16 12.28 -3.29
C ILE A 104 -4.35 11.54 -2.69
N ASN A 105 -4.51 11.61 -1.37
CA ASN A 105 -5.58 10.92 -0.66
C ASN A 105 -6.97 11.51 -0.92
N THR A 106 -7.05 12.79 -1.32
CA THR A 106 -8.31 13.50 -1.58
C THR A 106 -8.60 13.68 -3.07
N ARG A 107 -7.74 13.17 -3.96
CA ARG A 107 -7.98 13.25 -5.41
C ARG A 107 -8.85 12.08 -5.84
N SER A 108 -9.99 12.39 -6.46
CA SER A 108 -10.87 11.38 -7.05
C SER A 108 -10.19 10.67 -8.22
N THR A 109 -10.22 9.35 -8.22
CA THR A 109 -9.70 8.50 -9.31
C THR A 109 -10.82 7.75 -10.04
N TYR A 110 -11.92 7.42 -9.35
CA TYR A 110 -13.07 6.68 -9.88
C TYR A 110 -14.40 7.15 -9.29
N GLY A 111 -14.60 8.46 -9.19
CA GLY A 111 -15.76 9.05 -8.50
C GLY A 111 -15.60 9.11 -6.98
N HIS A 112 -14.63 8.37 -6.42
CA HIS A 112 -14.28 8.36 -5.00
C HIS A 112 -12.80 8.62 -4.77
N THR A 113 -12.49 9.14 -3.59
CA THR A 113 -11.13 9.42 -3.12
C THR A 113 -10.60 8.29 -2.24
N PRO A 114 -9.28 8.03 -2.21
CA PRO A 114 -8.70 7.06 -1.26
C PRO A 114 -9.10 7.32 0.20
N GLN A 115 -9.27 8.59 0.59
CA GLN A 115 -9.74 8.97 1.91
C GLN A 115 -11.18 8.50 2.18
N GLU A 116 -12.10 8.70 1.24
CA GLU A 116 -13.48 8.21 1.36
C GLU A 116 -13.51 6.70 1.48
N LEU A 117 -12.73 6.00 0.65
CA LEU A 117 -12.64 4.55 0.70
C LEU A 117 -12.01 4.05 2.01
N PHE A 118 -11.11 4.82 2.63
CA PHE A 118 -10.45 4.37 3.85
C PHE A 118 -11.26 4.67 5.11
N TYR A 119 -11.83 5.88 5.22
CA TYR A 119 -12.51 6.36 6.43
C TYR A 119 -14.04 6.38 6.33
N GLY A 120 -14.61 6.21 5.13
CA GLY A 120 -16.05 6.27 4.89
C GLY A 120 -16.61 7.69 4.73
N PHE A 121 -15.77 8.72 4.73
CA PHE A 121 -16.16 10.12 4.52
C PHE A 121 -15.05 10.90 3.81
N ASP A 122 -15.43 11.98 3.13
CA ASP A 122 -14.51 12.81 2.35
C ASP A 122 -13.64 13.73 3.23
N SER A 123 -12.69 14.43 2.62
CA SER A 123 -11.80 15.33 3.39
C SER A 123 -12.39 16.71 3.69
N VAL A 124 -13.54 17.00 3.11
CA VAL A 124 -14.22 18.30 3.15
C VAL A 124 -15.63 18.13 3.70
N THR A 125 -15.86 17.10 4.52
CA THR A 125 -17.20 16.73 4.96
C THR A 125 -17.89 17.89 5.65
N PRO A 126 -19.21 18.07 5.46
CA PRO A 126 -20.03 19.03 6.19
C PRO A 126 -19.87 18.97 7.73
N PHE A 127 -19.34 17.86 8.27
CA PHE A 127 -19.05 17.68 9.69
C PHE A 127 -17.78 18.39 10.19
N THR A 128 -16.90 18.82 9.28
CA THR A 128 -15.64 19.48 9.64
C THR A 128 -15.84 20.91 10.15
N ARG A 129 -16.98 21.54 9.82
CA ARG A 129 -17.38 22.85 10.37
C ARG A 129 -18.53 22.66 11.36
N ARG A 130 -18.36 23.22 12.56
CA ARG A 130 -19.37 23.19 13.62
C ARG A 130 -20.42 24.26 13.31
N PHE A 131 -21.70 23.89 13.26
CA PHE A 131 -22.84 24.83 13.29
C PHE A 131 -22.81 25.98 12.27
N GLU A 132 -22.57 25.72 10.98
CA GLU A 132 -22.66 26.80 9.96
C GLU A 132 -24.10 27.23 9.62
N ASP A 133 -25.12 26.39 9.89
CA ASP A 133 -26.49 26.61 9.42
C ASP A 133 -27.54 26.75 10.55
N VAL A 134 -27.13 26.83 11.82
CA VAL A 134 -28.08 27.05 12.91
C VAL A 134 -28.15 28.55 13.18
N SER A 135 -29.37 29.08 13.10
CA SER A 135 -29.80 30.39 13.62
C SER A 135 -28.93 30.87 14.79
N ASP A 136 -28.73 32.19 14.92
CA ASP A 136 -28.04 32.83 16.07
C ASP A 136 -28.66 32.45 17.44
N THR A 137 -29.78 31.75 17.43
CA THR A 137 -30.41 31.09 18.58
C THR A 137 -30.28 29.56 18.45
N ILE A 138 -29.35 29.00 19.23
CA ILE A 138 -29.24 27.54 19.44
C ILE A 138 -30.18 27.15 20.58
N ASP A 139 -31.08 26.21 20.32
CA ASP A 139 -31.99 25.59 21.28
C ASP A 139 -31.96 24.04 21.19
N GLU A 140 -32.71 23.34 22.05
CA GLU A 140 -32.71 21.87 22.07
C GLU A 140 -33.21 21.24 20.76
N ASP A 141 -34.17 21.89 20.09
CA ASP A 141 -34.79 21.36 18.87
C ASP A 141 -33.87 21.51 17.66
N THR A 142 -33.19 22.65 17.54
CA THR A 142 -32.14 22.89 16.53
C THR A 142 -30.96 21.94 16.72
N VAL A 143 -30.53 21.67 17.96
CA VAL A 143 -29.50 20.66 18.26
C VAL A 143 -29.96 19.25 17.84
N ARG A 144 -31.19 18.86 18.20
CA ARG A 144 -31.75 17.54 17.84
C ARG A 144 -31.90 17.38 16.33
N PHE A 145 -32.34 18.43 15.64
CA PHE A 145 -32.46 18.46 14.19
C PHE A 145 -31.10 18.29 13.51
N GLU A 146 -30.10 19.09 13.90
CA GLU A 146 -28.75 18.99 13.33
C GLU A 146 -28.11 17.63 13.60
N ALA A 147 -28.27 17.07 14.80
CA ALA A 147 -27.77 15.74 15.13
C ALA A 147 -28.37 14.67 14.19
N ARG A 148 -29.70 14.69 13.99
CA ARG A 148 -30.39 13.75 13.07
C ARG A 148 -30.00 13.97 11.62
N ARG A 149 -29.89 15.23 11.17
CA ARG A 149 -29.46 15.58 9.81
C ARG A 149 -28.07 15.02 9.55
N ARG A 150 -27.13 15.29 10.45
CA ARG A 150 -25.74 14.84 10.33
C ARG A 150 -25.60 13.32 10.35
N ASP A 151 -26.39 12.65 11.20
CA ASP A 151 -26.41 11.19 11.25
C ASP A 151 -26.90 10.56 9.94
N ARG A 152 -27.99 11.07 9.37
CA ARG A 152 -28.50 10.64 8.06
C ARG A 152 -27.48 10.86 6.94
N GLU A 153 -26.86 12.03 6.90
CA GLU A 153 -25.84 12.33 5.89
C GLU A 153 -24.61 11.43 6.02
N ARG A 154 -24.18 11.13 7.26
CA ARG A 154 -23.10 10.18 7.51
C ARG A 154 -23.47 8.78 6.99
N GLN A 155 -24.67 8.31 7.30
CA GLN A 155 -25.12 7.00 6.85
C GLN A 155 -25.14 6.90 5.32
N LYS A 156 -25.67 7.93 4.63
CA LYS A 156 -25.63 8.00 3.16
C LYS A 156 -24.22 7.92 2.58
N MET A 157 -23.24 8.58 3.20
CA MET A 157 -21.84 8.53 2.75
C MET A 157 -21.23 7.14 2.92
N ILE A 158 -21.51 6.49 4.06
CA ILE A 158 -21.07 5.11 4.33
C ILE A 158 -21.67 4.16 3.30
N ASP A 159 -22.99 4.20 3.10
CA ASP A 159 -23.70 3.33 2.17
C ASP A 159 -23.20 3.52 0.73
N SER A 160 -23.00 4.77 0.31
CA SER A 160 -22.42 5.11 -1.00
C SER A 160 -21.03 4.51 -1.18
N THR A 161 -20.17 4.66 -0.17
CA THR A 161 -18.80 4.13 -0.18
C THR A 161 -18.79 2.60 -0.27
N MET A 162 -19.65 1.93 0.50
CA MET A 162 -19.77 0.47 0.50
C MET A 162 -20.26 -0.06 -0.86
N ASN A 163 -21.28 0.57 -1.45
CA ASN A 163 -21.78 0.22 -2.79
C ASN A 163 -20.68 0.35 -3.85
N VAL A 164 -19.84 1.38 -3.74
CA VAL A 164 -18.72 1.57 -4.66
C VAL A 164 -17.65 0.52 -4.45
N MET A 165 -17.31 0.17 -3.21
CA MET A 165 -16.39 -0.93 -2.95
C MET A 165 -16.89 -2.25 -3.54
N GLU A 166 -18.19 -2.53 -3.40
CA GLU A 166 -18.82 -3.71 -3.97
C GLU A 166 -18.76 -3.69 -5.49
N LYS A 167 -19.10 -2.56 -6.12
CA LYS A 167 -18.99 -2.40 -7.58
C LYS A 167 -17.55 -2.53 -8.05
N MET A 168 -16.58 -1.90 -7.39
CA MET A 168 -15.16 -2.03 -7.72
C MET A 168 -14.68 -3.47 -7.58
N ARG A 169 -15.18 -4.20 -6.57
CA ARG A 169 -14.90 -5.63 -6.40
C ARG A 169 -15.50 -6.44 -7.54
N GLY A 170 -16.75 -6.19 -7.91
CA GLY A 170 -17.42 -6.80 -9.06
C GLY A 170 -16.70 -6.52 -10.38
N ASP A 171 -16.30 -5.27 -10.63
CA ASP A 171 -15.54 -4.84 -11.80
C ASP A 171 -14.13 -5.46 -11.84
N ALA A 172 -13.47 -5.56 -10.70
CA ALA A 172 -12.18 -6.24 -10.60
C ALA A 172 -12.32 -7.73 -10.94
N LEU A 173 -13.39 -8.38 -10.47
CA LEU A 173 -13.70 -9.77 -10.79
C LEU A 173 -14.12 -9.97 -12.26
N SER A 174 -14.84 -9.02 -12.86
CA SER A 174 -15.30 -9.12 -14.26
C SER A 174 -14.18 -8.82 -15.28
N ARG A 175 -13.21 -7.97 -14.93
CA ARG A 175 -11.99 -7.74 -15.72
C ARG A 175 -11.04 -8.93 -15.74
N ILE A 176 -11.21 -9.87 -14.81
CA ILE A 176 -10.59 -11.18 -14.91
C ILE A 176 -11.42 -11.97 -15.92
N ASP A 177 -11.11 -11.85 -17.22
CA ASP A 177 -11.63 -12.79 -18.21
C ASP A 177 -11.23 -14.20 -17.76
N PRO A 178 -12.17 -15.05 -17.32
CA PRO A 178 -11.82 -16.36 -16.78
C PRO A 178 -11.09 -17.21 -17.81
N SER A 179 -11.33 -17.00 -19.11
CA SER A 179 -10.67 -17.74 -20.17
C SER A 179 -9.23 -17.29 -20.39
N THR A 180 -8.93 -15.99 -20.29
CA THR A 180 -7.57 -15.44 -20.47
C THR A 180 -6.76 -15.54 -19.19
N TYR A 181 -7.36 -15.25 -18.04
CA TYR A 181 -6.75 -15.45 -16.73
C TYR A 181 -6.51 -16.93 -16.45
N SER A 182 -7.48 -17.83 -16.66
CA SER A 182 -7.24 -19.27 -16.49
C SER A 182 -6.24 -19.80 -17.51
N ARG A 183 -6.20 -19.34 -18.77
CA ARG A 183 -5.14 -19.73 -19.71
C ARG A 183 -3.76 -19.23 -19.28
N GLN A 184 -3.65 -18.00 -18.77
CA GLN A 184 -2.38 -17.46 -18.26
C GLN A 184 -1.94 -18.17 -16.96
N VAL A 185 -2.88 -18.48 -16.07
CA VAL A 185 -2.65 -19.19 -14.81
C VAL A 185 -2.34 -20.68 -15.05
N ALA A 186 -3.09 -21.36 -15.93
CA ALA A 186 -2.87 -22.75 -16.31
C ALA A 186 -1.53 -22.95 -17.04
N ARG A 187 -1.00 -21.90 -17.70
CA ARG A 187 0.35 -21.90 -18.27
C ARG A 187 1.45 -21.65 -17.23
N ARG A 188 1.13 -21.22 -16.00
CA ARG A 188 2.13 -21.07 -14.95
C ARG A 188 2.48 -22.44 -14.39
N ARG A 189 3.78 -22.72 -14.33
CA ARG A 189 4.28 -23.92 -13.64
C ARG A 189 3.95 -23.81 -12.15
N LEU A 190 3.30 -24.84 -11.65
CA LEU A 190 3.07 -25.03 -10.22
C LEU A 190 4.14 -25.96 -9.70
N PHE A 191 4.78 -25.56 -8.61
CA PHE A 191 5.83 -26.34 -7.95
C PHE A 191 5.33 -26.77 -6.57
N LYS A 192 5.83 -27.90 -6.08
CA LYS A 192 5.58 -28.43 -4.76
C LYS A 192 6.85 -28.39 -3.93
N ALA A 193 6.71 -28.39 -2.60
CA ALA A 193 7.85 -28.53 -1.72
C ALA A 193 8.60 -29.84 -2.06
N GLY A 194 9.92 -29.76 -2.18
CA GLY A 194 10.79 -30.86 -2.61
C GLY A 194 11.18 -30.81 -4.09
N ASP A 195 10.45 -30.10 -4.95
CA ASP A 195 10.74 -30.01 -6.39
C ASP A 195 12.10 -29.36 -6.64
N SER A 196 12.85 -29.91 -7.60
CA SER A 196 14.11 -29.35 -8.08
C SER A 196 13.86 -28.37 -9.23
N VAL A 197 14.32 -27.13 -9.07
CA VAL A 197 14.00 -26.01 -9.95
C VAL A 197 15.25 -25.19 -10.25
N MET A 198 15.27 -24.55 -11.42
CA MET A 198 16.24 -23.52 -11.76
C MET A 198 15.60 -22.15 -11.55
N LYS A 199 16.32 -21.19 -10.96
CA LYS A 199 15.85 -19.81 -10.83
C LYS A 199 16.50 -18.89 -11.87
N TRP A 200 15.73 -17.93 -12.36
CA TRP A 200 16.26 -16.87 -13.20
C TRP A 200 16.98 -15.82 -12.34
N VAL A 201 18.13 -15.36 -12.82
CA VAL A 201 18.89 -14.26 -12.22
C VAL A 201 19.19 -13.22 -13.28
N ARG A 202 19.17 -11.95 -12.87
CA ARG A 202 19.60 -10.87 -13.75
C ARG A 202 21.12 -10.91 -13.85
N ASN A 203 21.61 -11.02 -15.08
CA ASN A 203 23.03 -11.00 -15.34
C ASN A 203 23.60 -9.59 -15.23
N THR A 204 24.78 -9.47 -14.63
CA THR A 204 25.60 -8.26 -14.68
C THR A 204 26.48 -8.25 -15.93
N ASP A 205 26.85 -9.43 -16.43
CA ASP A 205 27.65 -9.63 -17.65
C ASP A 205 26.82 -10.40 -18.71
N PRO A 206 26.73 -9.91 -19.96
CA PRO A 206 25.99 -10.57 -21.04
C PRO A 206 26.30 -12.06 -21.25
N LEU A 207 27.53 -12.52 -20.94
CA LEU A 207 27.98 -13.89 -21.18
C LEU A 207 27.70 -14.85 -20.01
N THR A 208 27.18 -14.36 -18.89
CA THR A 208 26.85 -15.23 -17.75
C THR A 208 25.51 -15.98 -17.96
N PRO A 209 25.36 -17.24 -17.54
CA PRO A 209 24.08 -17.93 -17.64
C PRO A 209 23.01 -17.30 -16.72
N SER A 210 21.86 -16.94 -17.29
CA SER A 210 20.76 -16.31 -16.54
C SER A 210 19.96 -17.29 -15.68
N TRP A 211 20.24 -18.59 -15.72
CA TRP A 211 19.55 -19.60 -14.92
C TRP A 211 20.53 -20.26 -13.95
N LYS A 212 20.23 -20.19 -12.65
CA LYS A 212 21.03 -20.79 -11.57
C LYS A 212 20.28 -21.93 -10.89
N GLY A 213 21.01 -22.99 -10.56
CA GLY A 213 20.49 -24.18 -9.88
C GLY A 213 21.32 -25.41 -10.20
N PRO A 214 20.85 -26.60 -9.80
CA PRO A 214 19.52 -26.87 -9.24
C PRO A 214 19.33 -26.34 -7.81
N LEU A 215 18.13 -25.87 -7.50
CA LEU A 215 17.67 -25.50 -6.15
C LEU A 215 16.44 -26.31 -5.79
N ARG A 216 16.16 -26.49 -4.51
CA ARG A 216 14.93 -27.15 -4.05
C ARG A 216 13.90 -26.14 -3.57
N VAL A 217 12.63 -26.38 -3.88
CA VAL A 217 11.51 -25.65 -3.27
C VAL A 217 11.38 -26.10 -1.82
N GLN A 218 11.60 -25.20 -0.88
CA GLN A 218 11.42 -25.47 0.55
C GLN A 218 9.97 -25.28 0.99
N GLN A 219 9.32 -24.21 0.51
CA GLN A 219 7.98 -23.85 0.93
C GLN A 219 7.20 -23.14 -0.18
N VAL A 220 5.90 -23.42 -0.26
CA VAL A 220 4.93 -22.67 -1.07
C VAL A 220 4.33 -21.56 -0.20
N LEU A 221 4.54 -20.29 -0.57
CA LEU A 221 4.11 -19.12 0.21
C LEU A 221 2.80 -18.48 -0.30
N GLY A 222 2.36 -18.88 -1.49
CA GLY A 222 1.12 -18.45 -2.14
C GLY A 222 1.01 -19.04 -3.54
N ASP A 223 -0.02 -18.68 -4.29
CA ASP A 223 -0.41 -19.32 -5.56
C ASP A 223 0.73 -19.46 -6.58
N PHE A 224 1.67 -18.51 -6.61
CA PHE A 224 2.81 -18.51 -7.52
C PHE A 224 4.10 -18.03 -6.86
N THR A 225 4.25 -18.22 -5.55
CA THR A 225 5.41 -17.72 -4.80
C THR A 225 6.03 -18.81 -3.95
N TYR A 226 7.34 -19.00 -4.11
CA TYR A 226 8.06 -20.14 -3.56
C TYR A 226 9.33 -19.67 -2.85
N ALA A 227 9.61 -20.26 -1.68
CA ALA A 227 10.90 -20.14 -1.00
C ALA A 227 11.82 -21.27 -1.47
N LEU A 228 13.04 -20.91 -1.88
CA LEU A 228 14.05 -21.85 -2.38
C LEU A 228 15.10 -22.18 -1.31
N SER A 229 15.85 -23.26 -1.54
CA SER A 229 16.89 -23.76 -0.64
C SER A 229 18.04 -22.78 -0.35
N ASP A 230 18.20 -21.74 -1.17
CA ASP A 230 19.18 -20.67 -0.95
C ASP A 230 18.62 -19.47 -0.18
N GLY A 231 17.42 -19.62 0.40
CA GLY A 231 16.72 -18.59 1.16
C GLY A 231 16.05 -17.52 0.29
N THR A 232 16.12 -17.60 -1.04
CA THR A 232 15.46 -16.62 -1.91
C THR A 232 13.98 -16.94 -2.14
N VAL A 233 13.16 -15.89 -2.23
CA VAL A 233 11.73 -16.00 -2.59
C VAL A 233 11.55 -15.63 -4.06
N GLN A 234 10.95 -16.52 -4.84
CA GLN A 234 10.78 -16.39 -6.29
C GLN A 234 9.31 -16.47 -6.71
N ASP A 235 8.96 -15.74 -7.78
CA ASP A 235 7.69 -15.90 -8.50
C ASP A 235 7.84 -17.08 -9.48
N SER A 236 6.75 -17.82 -9.74
CA SER A 236 6.76 -18.95 -10.66
C SER A 236 7.29 -18.60 -12.05
N ARG A 237 7.17 -17.34 -12.50
CA ARG A 237 7.72 -16.86 -13.78
C ARG A 237 9.24 -16.83 -13.83
N ASN A 238 9.90 -16.80 -12.68
CA ASN A 238 11.35 -16.78 -12.55
C ASN A 238 11.91 -18.17 -12.24
N MET A 239 11.10 -19.23 -12.45
CA MET A 239 11.45 -20.60 -12.11
C MET A 239 11.14 -21.54 -13.26
N ARG A 240 11.93 -22.59 -13.44
CA ARG A 240 11.67 -23.64 -14.42
C ARG A 240 12.11 -25.01 -13.96
#